data_AF-A0AA90QNR8-F1
#
_entry.id   AF-A0AA90QNR8-F1
#
_cell.length_a   1.000
_cell.length_b   1.000
_cell.length_c   1.000
_cell.angle_alpha   90.00
_cell.angle_beta   90.00
_cell.angle_gamma   90.00
#
_symmetry.space_group_name_H-M   'P 1'
#
loop_
_entity.id
_entity.type
_entity.pdbx_description
1 polymer ?
#
loop_
_entity_poly.entity_id
_entity_poly.type
_entity_poly.pdbx_seq_one_letter_code
_entity_poly.pdbx_strand_id
1 'polypeptide(L)'
;MELSDRHACTAPMSALALEIAYLAKAFARGTPVAAVCVGAFLLGDAGLLDGRRATTSWLFAPDLARRFPAAVVDPAAMLVEDGGVVTTGSFSAAVDLAMHLVRQSASAKVQRAVARMGLLDDRWASQAPFIDTRMLARPEGAFAASVHAWLGQRLAEPYNHKQLAAALYVSDRTLLRRVKQETGQTPLAYLQQARVGKALLESTSLSVAQVTERVGYADVATFCALFKRNVGQSPAEYRRRFRMIK
;
A
#
# COMPACT_ATOMS: atom_id res chain seq x y z
N MET A 1 -10.86 -16.32 11.36
CA MET A 1 -10.87 -15.28 10.32
C MET A 1 -9.62 -15.47 9.49
N GLU A 2 -9.69 -16.25 8.42
CA GLU A 2 -8.57 -16.30 7.48
C GLU A 2 -8.43 -14.92 6.80
N LEU A 3 -7.20 -14.49 6.55
CA LEU A 3 -6.89 -13.26 5.78
C LEU A 3 -7.44 -13.29 4.34
N SER A 4 -8.00 -14.44 3.92
CA SER A 4 -8.65 -14.71 2.63
C SER A 4 -10.08 -14.18 2.56
N ASP A 5 -10.77 -13.95 3.69
CA ASP A 5 -12.19 -13.57 3.70
C ASP A 5 -12.39 -12.04 3.57
N ARG A 6 -11.86 -11.47 2.49
CA ARG A 6 -11.91 -10.02 2.18
C ARG A 6 -13.27 -9.54 1.70
N HIS A 7 -14.20 -10.46 1.44
CA HIS A 7 -15.49 -10.18 0.84
C HIS A 7 -16.30 -9.15 1.64
N ALA A 8 -16.15 -9.13 2.98
CA ALA A 8 -16.88 -8.21 3.86
C ALA A 8 -16.67 -6.72 3.53
N CYS A 9 -15.49 -6.31 3.04
CA CYS A 9 -15.20 -4.92 2.66
C CYS A 9 -15.53 -4.62 1.20
N THR A 10 -15.86 -5.63 0.39
CA THR A 10 -16.16 -5.45 -1.04
C THR A 10 -17.62 -5.13 -1.34
N ALA A 11 -18.53 -5.38 -0.38
CA ALA A 11 -19.97 -5.11 -0.50
C ALA A 11 -20.42 -3.89 0.33
N PRO A 12 -21.49 -3.18 -0.09
CA PRO A 12 -22.18 -2.17 0.72
C PRO A 12 -22.32 -2.58 2.18
N MET A 13 -21.90 -1.74 3.14
CA MET A 13 -22.00 -2.06 4.56
C MET A 13 -23.42 -1.76 5.08
N SER A 14 -24.44 -2.36 4.47
CA SER A 14 -25.86 -2.08 4.76
C SER A 14 -26.25 -2.34 6.22
N ALA A 15 -25.55 -3.26 6.90
CA ALA A 15 -25.72 -3.52 8.33
C ALA A 15 -25.36 -2.31 9.22
N LEU A 16 -24.61 -1.32 8.69
CA LEU A 16 -24.17 -0.11 9.38
C LEU A 16 -24.81 1.16 8.77
N ALA A 17 -26.00 1.03 8.19
CA ALA A 17 -26.68 2.14 7.51
C ALA A 17 -26.94 3.34 8.44
N LEU A 18 -27.21 3.11 9.73
CA LEU A 18 -27.43 4.19 10.70
C LEU A 18 -26.14 4.96 10.97
N GLU A 19 -25.02 4.26 11.12
CA GLU A 19 -23.69 4.83 11.34
C GLU A 19 -23.23 5.61 10.11
N ILE A 20 -23.44 5.07 8.91
CA ILE A 20 -23.14 5.75 7.63
C ILE A 20 -23.94 7.06 7.53
N ALA A 21 -25.24 7.02 7.79
CA ALA A 21 -26.09 8.21 7.75
C ALA A 21 -25.69 9.24 8.83
N TYR A 22 -25.32 8.77 10.02
CA TYR A 22 -24.83 9.64 11.09
C TYR A 22 -23.53 10.34 10.69
N LEU A 23 -22.57 9.63 10.12
CA LEU A 23 -21.29 10.21 9.65
C LEU A 23 -21.52 11.28 8.59
N ALA A 24 -22.34 11.00 7.58
CA ALA A 24 -22.69 11.97 6.54
C ALA A 24 -23.35 13.23 7.14
N LYS A 25 -24.28 13.05 8.09
CA LYS A 25 -24.99 14.15 8.75
C LYS A 25 -24.08 14.98 9.65
N ALA A 26 -23.18 14.34 10.40
CA ALA A 26 -22.21 15.03 11.25
C ALA A 26 -21.26 15.87 10.40
N PHE A 27 -20.74 15.30 9.32
CA PHE A 27 -19.85 16.00 8.40
C PHE A 27 -20.54 17.19 7.72
N ALA A 28 -21.80 17.03 7.27
CA ALA A 28 -22.59 18.12 6.70
C ALA A 28 -22.84 19.30 7.65
N ARG A 29 -22.71 19.09 8.97
CA ARG A 29 -22.77 20.15 9.99
C ARG A 29 -21.41 20.80 10.28
N GLY A 30 -20.36 20.42 9.54
CA GLY A 30 -19.00 20.94 9.73
C GLY A 30 -18.17 20.20 10.77
N THR A 31 -18.61 19.03 11.25
CA THR A 31 -17.80 18.19 12.16
C THR A 31 -16.80 17.37 11.35
N PRO A 32 -15.47 17.51 11.57
CA PRO A 32 -14.49 16.64 10.93
C PRO A 32 -14.72 15.18 11.29
N VAL A 33 -14.45 14.27 10.36
CA VAL A 33 -14.59 12.83 10.56
C VAL A 33 -13.26 12.13 10.34
N ALA A 34 -13.03 11.06 11.09
CA ALA A 34 -11.83 10.26 10.95
C ALA A 34 -12.17 8.76 10.89
N ALA A 35 -11.41 8.01 10.11
CA ALA A 35 -11.48 6.56 10.09
C ALA A 35 -10.10 5.92 10.19
N VAL A 36 -10.06 4.76 10.84
CA VAL A 36 -8.85 3.97 11.03
C VAL A 36 -8.92 2.68 10.23
N CYS A 37 -7.85 2.35 9.50
CA CYS A 37 -7.71 1.11 8.75
C CYS A 37 -8.89 0.91 7.77
N VAL A 38 -9.57 -0.24 7.82
CA VAL A 38 -10.74 -0.56 6.98
C VAL A 38 -11.99 0.26 7.30
N GLY A 39 -11.99 1.08 8.37
CA GLY A 39 -13.06 2.04 8.63
C GLY A 39 -13.25 3.07 7.51
N ALA A 40 -12.24 3.26 6.65
CA ALA A 40 -12.35 4.12 5.47
C ALA A 40 -13.51 3.73 4.54
N PHE A 41 -13.90 2.45 4.49
CA PHE A 41 -15.03 1.99 3.69
C PHE A 41 -16.36 2.57 4.16
N LEU A 42 -16.53 2.83 5.47
CA LEU A 42 -17.71 3.52 6.00
C LEU A 42 -17.78 4.97 5.54
N LEU A 43 -16.64 5.66 5.49
CA LEU A 43 -16.57 7.02 4.97
C LEU A 43 -16.86 7.04 3.46
N GLY A 44 -16.41 6.02 2.72
CA GLY A 44 -16.76 5.84 1.31
C GLY A 44 -18.26 5.67 1.13
N ASP A 45 -18.90 4.77 1.89
CA ASP A 45 -20.35 4.56 1.84
C ASP A 45 -21.16 5.79 2.25
N ALA A 46 -20.59 6.64 3.11
CA ALA A 46 -21.17 7.93 3.48
C ALA A 46 -21.01 9.02 2.39
N GLY A 47 -20.37 8.71 1.26
CA GLY A 47 -20.07 9.67 0.18
C GLY A 47 -18.97 10.66 0.54
N LEU A 48 -18.17 10.38 1.57
CA LEU A 48 -17.20 11.31 2.12
C LEU A 48 -15.80 11.17 1.49
N LEU A 49 -15.57 10.20 0.61
CA LEU A 49 -14.28 10.03 -0.07
C LEU A 49 -14.24 10.58 -1.50
N ASP A 50 -15.39 10.92 -2.08
CA ASP A 50 -15.46 11.35 -3.49
C ASP A 50 -14.63 12.62 -3.72
N GLY A 51 -13.70 12.54 -4.69
CA GLY A 51 -12.79 13.61 -5.05
C GLY A 51 -11.68 13.89 -4.03
N ARG A 52 -11.62 13.17 -2.91
CA ARG A 52 -10.66 13.40 -1.83
C ARG A 52 -9.51 12.40 -1.86
N ARG A 53 -8.37 12.81 -1.33
CA ARG A 53 -7.28 11.89 -0.99
C ARG A 53 -7.65 11.07 0.24
N ALA A 54 -7.38 9.78 0.20
CA ALA A 54 -7.65 8.87 1.30
C ALA A 54 -6.59 7.76 1.39
N THR A 55 -6.51 7.11 2.54
CA THR A 55 -5.76 5.88 2.74
C THR A 55 -6.60 4.84 3.50
N THR A 56 -6.16 3.59 3.46
CA THR A 56 -6.65 2.49 4.29
C THR A 56 -5.48 1.51 4.45
N SER A 57 -5.71 0.36 5.08
CA SER A 57 -4.71 -0.70 5.09
C SER A 57 -4.25 -1.03 3.67
N TRP A 58 -2.94 -1.06 3.44
CA TRP A 58 -2.34 -1.36 2.15
C TRP A 58 -2.91 -2.63 1.51
N LEU A 59 -3.33 -3.59 2.33
CA LEU A 59 -3.92 -4.85 1.91
C LEU A 59 -5.29 -4.67 1.24
N PHE A 60 -6.04 -3.65 1.64
CA PHE A 60 -7.40 -3.32 1.22
C PHE A 60 -7.48 -2.05 0.33
N ALA A 61 -6.37 -1.33 0.16
CA ALA A 61 -6.33 -0.13 -0.66
C ALA A 61 -6.78 -0.36 -2.12
N PRO A 62 -6.45 -1.48 -2.79
CA PRO A 62 -6.99 -1.78 -4.12
C PRO A 62 -8.51 -1.96 -4.12
N ASP A 63 -9.08 -2.52 -3.06
CA ASP A 63 -10.53 -2.75 -2.93
C ASP A 63 -11.26 -1.43 -2.67
N LEU A 64 -10.69 -0.55 -1.83
CA LEU A 64 -11.22 0.79 -1.59
C LEU A 64 -11.25 1.60 -2.88
N ALA A 65 -10.14 1.62 -3.63
CA ALA A 65 -10.04 2.34 -4.91
C ALA A 65 -11.01 1.81 -5.97
N ARG A 66 -11.24 0.49 -6.00
CA ARG A 66 -12.19 -0.13 -6.93
C ARG A 66 -13.64 0.25 -6.61
N ARG A 67 -13.98 0.28 -5.31
CA ARG A 67 -15.34 0.55 -4.84
C ARG A 67 -15.71 2.03 -4.88
N PHE A 68 -14.74 2.90 -4.60
CA PHE A 68 -14.91 4.35 -4.59
C PHE A 68 -13.96 5.00 -5.61
N PRO A 69 -14.25 4.87 -6.93
CA PRO A 69 -13.34 5.28 -7.99
C PRO A 69 -13.10 6.80 -8.08
N ALA A 70 -13.97 7.61 -7.45
CA ALA A 70 -13.78 9.05 -7.34
C ALA A 70 -12.74 9.44 -6.26
N ALA A 71 -12.39 8.53 -5.35
CA ALA A 71 -11.40 8.78 -4.31
C ALA A 71 -9.97 8.58 -4.84
N VAL A 72 -9.03 9.40 -4.38
CA VAL A 72 -7.60 9.28 -4.67
C VAL A 72 -6.94 8.48 -3.54
N VAL A 73 -6.90 7.17 -3.68
CA VAL A 73 -6.38 6.26 -2.65
C VAL A 73 -4.86 6.15 -2.70
N ASP A 74 -4.19 6.51 -1.60
CA ASP A 74 -2.75 6.36 -1.40
C ASP A 74 -2.45 5.15 -0.48
N PRO A 75 -1.99 4.00 -1.03
CA PRO A 75 -1.71 2.80 -0.25
C PRO A 75 -0.44 2.89 0.61
N ALA A 76 0.40 3.92 0.40
CA ALA A 76 1.66 4.10 1.11
C ALA A 76 1.53 5.07 2.29
N ALA A 77 0.52 5.93 2.31
CA ALA A 77 0.31 6.89 3.39
C ALA A 77 -0.16 6.21 4.69
N MET A 78 0.40 6.63 5.82
CA MET A 78 -0.05 6.20 7.16
C MET A 78 -1.24 7.02 7.67
N LEU A 79 -1.30 8.30 7.31
CA LEU A 79 -2.40 9.21 7.62
C LEU A 79 -2.59 10.16 6.44
N VAL A 80 -3.83 10.37 6.02
CA VAL A 80 -4.22 11.36 5.00
C VAL A 80 -5.33 12.21 5.60
N GLU A 81 -5.16 13.52 5.54
CA GLU A 81 -6.22 14.50 5.82
C GLU A 81 -6.53 15.24 4.53
N ASP A 82 -7.81 15.32 4.17
CA ASP A 82 -8.30 16.09 3.03
C ASP A 82 -9.71 16.61 3.32
N GLY A 83 -9.87 17.94 3.33
CA GLY A 83 -11.17 18.59 3.48
C GLY A 83 -11.96 18.20 4.75
N GLY A 84 -11.30 18.03 5.90
CA GLY A 84 -11.94 17.62 7.16
C GLY A 84 -12.25 16.13 7.28
N VAL A 85 -11.78 15.32 6.33
CA VAL A 85 -11.83 13.86 6.37
C VAL A 85 -10.43 13.33 6.62
N VAL A 86 -10.25 12.57 7.70
CA VAL A 86 -8.97 11.92 8.04
C VAL A 86 -9.09 10.41 7.87
N THR A 87 -8.14 9.79 7.19
CA THR A 87 -8.07 8.33 7.05
C THR A 87 -6.69 7.82 7.42
N THR A 88 -6.60 6.61 7.96
CA THR A 88 -5.31 6.02 8.35
C THR A 88 -5.08 4.61 7.84
N GLY A 89 -3.81 4.28 7.65
CA GLY A 89 -3.36 3.05 6.98
C GLY A 89 -3.27 1.80 7.85
N SER A 90 -3.43 1.89 9.17
CA SER A 90 -3.27 0.75 10.06
C SER A 90 -4.03 0.97 11.35
N PHE A 91 -4.40 -0.10 12.05
CA PHE A 91 -4.91 0.01 13.42
C PHE A 91 -3.90 0.71 14.34
N SER A 92 -2.59 0.49 14.12
CA SER A 92 -1.52 1.14 14.88
C SER A 92 -1.47 2.65 14.65
N ALA A 93 -1.99 3.13 13.52
CA ALA A 93 -2.06 4.54 13.18
C ALA A 93 -3.16 5.31 13.95
N ALA A 94 -3.95 4.62 14.79
CA ALA A 94 -4.87 5.29 15.72
C ALA A 94 -4.13 6.24 16.67
N VAL A 95 -2.89 5.90 17.04
CA VAL A 95 -2.02 6.77 17.84
C VAL A 95 -1.62 8.01 17.04
N ASP A 96 -1.20 7.83 15.79
CA ASP A 96 -0.84 8.95 14.91
C ASP A 96 -2.04 9.89 14.69
N LEU A 97 -3.25 9.33 14.53
CA LEU A 97 -4.50 10.09 14.47
C LEU A 97 -4.75 10.88 15.75
N ALA A 98 -4.60 10.27 16.93
CA ALA A 98 -4.76 10.97 18.20
C ALA A 98 -3.77 12.14 18.32
N MET A 99 -2.50 11.93 17.94
CA MET A 99 -1.48 12.98 17.94
C MET A 99 -1.80 14.09 16.94
N HIS A 100 -2.36 13.74 15.78
CA HIS A 100 -2.82 14.69 14.78
C HIS A 100 -3.98 15.55 15.31
N LEU A 101 -4.99 14.94 15.93
CA LEU A 101 -6.13 15.65 16.52
C LEU A 101 -5.72 16.56 17.69
N VAL A 102 -4.79 16.11 18.55
CA VAL A 102 -4.21 16.94 19.61
C VAL A 102 -3.49 18.15 19.02
N ARG A 103 -2.75 17.96 17.91
CA ARG A 103 -2.06 19.07 17.24
C ARG A 103 -3.05 20.09 16.68
N GLN A 104 -4.16 19.63 16.08
CA GLN A 104 -5.20 20.51 15.53
C GLN A 104 -5.96 21.27 16.62
N SER A 105 -6.28 20.59 17.72
CA SER A 105 -7.13 21.14 18.79
C SER A 105 -6.36 21.97 19.82
N ALA A 106 -5.03 21.82 19.87
CA ALA A 106 -4.18 22.49 20.83
C ALA A 106 -2.94 23.10 20.15
N SER A 107 -1.74 22.81 20.66
CA SER A 107 -0.49 23.34 20.13
C SER A 107 0.55 22.23 19.95
N ALA A 108 1.56 22.50 19.11
CA ALA A 108 2.71 21.61 18.93
C ALA A 108 3.45 21.33 20.26
N LYS A 109 3.40 22.25 21.24
CA LYS A 109 3.97 22.04 22.57
C LYS A 109 3.22 20.96 23.36
N VAL A 110 1.88 21.02 23.34
CA VAL A 110 1.01 20.02 23.99
C VAL A 110 1.19 18.67 23.32
N GLN A 111 1.17 18.64 21.98
CA GLN A 111 1.43 17.42 21.22
C GLN A 111 2.76 16.76 21.63
N ARG A 112 3.87 17.52 21.69
CA ARG A 112 5.17 16.97 22.12
C ARG A 112 5.16 16.44 23.56
N ALA A 113 4.44 17.11 24.47
CA ALA A 113 4.32 16.65 25.84
C ALA A 113 3.56 15.32 25.92
N VAL A 114 2.42 15.21 25.21
CA VAL A 114 1.64 13.97 25.12
C VAL A 114 2.46 12.84 24.53
N ALA A 115 3.20 13.09 23.45
CA ALA A 115 4.08 12.08 22.83
C ALA A 115 5.13 11.56 23.83
N ARG A 116 5.77 12.46 24.59
CA ARG A 116 6.76 12.09 25.61
C ARG A 116 6.15 11.28 26.75
N MET A 117 5.00 11.68 27.26
CA MET A 117 4.30 10.96 28.34
C MET A 117 3.83 9.58 27.89
N GLY A 118 3.35 9.48 26.64
CA GLY A 118 2.90 8.22 26.04
C GLY A 118 4.02 7.33 25.51
N LEU A 119 5.29 7.74 25.64
CA LEU A 119 6.46 7.04 25.06
C LEU A 119 6.30 6.76 23.56
N LEU A 120 5.66 7.71 22.87
CA LEU A 120 5.37 7.64 21.45
C LEU A 120 6.58 8.13 20.67
N ASP A 121 6.93 7.37 19.64
CA ASP A 121 8.03 7.64 18.72
C ASP A 121 7.45 7.68 17.30
N ASP A 122 8.04 8.49 16.42
CA ASP A 122 7.60 8.70 15.04
C ASP A 122 7.97 7.49 14.16
N ARG A 123 7.49 6.30 14.55
CA ARG A 123 8.01 5.03 14.02
C ARG A 123 7.60 4.76 12.57
N TRP A 124 6.52 5.38 12.08
CA TRP A 124 5.85 4.97 10.85
C TRP A 124 5.41 6.16 9.99
N ALA A 125 6.34 6.70 9.20
CA ALA A 125 6.00 7.72 8.21
C ALA A 125 5.23 7.15 7.00
N SER A 126 5.29 5.83 6.76
CA SER A 126 4.69 5.19 5.58
C SER A 126 4.41 3.71 5.80
N GLN A 127 3.38 3.20 5.11
CA GLN A 127 3.11 1.78 4.96
C GLN A 127 4.12 1.08 4.03
N ALA A 128 4.85 1.84 3.21
CA ALA A 128 5.71 1.31 2.14
C ALA A 128 6.67 0.20 2.56
N PRO A 129 7.33 0.21 3.75
CA PRO A 129 8.14 -0.91 4.22
C PRO A 129 7.36 -2.23 4.33
N PHE A 130 6.10 -2.17 4.75
CA PHE A 130 5.26 -3.34 5.05
C PHE A 130 4.50 -3.92 3.87
N ILE A 131 4.40 -3.17 2.78
CA ILE A 131 3.65 -3.63 1.61
C ILE A 131 4.35 -4.87 1.04
N ASP A 132 3.62 -5.99 1.10
CA ASP A 132 3.95 -7.24 0.43
C ASP A 132 2.93 -7.50 -0.68
N THR A 133 3.33 -7.27 -1.93
CA THR A 133 2.46 -7.44 -3.11
C THR A 133 2.08 -8.90 -3.36
N ARG A 134 2.71 -9.88 -2.69
CA ARG A 134 2.31 -11.29 -2.72
C ARG A 134 1.03 -11.54 -1.95
N MET A 135 0.76 -10.72 -0.93
CA MET A 135 -0.44 -10.81 -0.12
C MET A 135 -1.63 -10.09 -0.74
N LEU A 136 -1.48 -9.30 -1.80
CA LEU A 136 -2.62 -8.69 -2.48
C LEU A 136 -3.45 -9.77 -3.17
N ALA A 137 -4.78 -9.68 -3.05
CA ALA A 137 -5.69 -10.63 -3.68
C ALA A 137 -5.46 -10.67 -5.19
N ARG A 138 -5.40 -11.89 -5.74
CA ARG A 138 -5.29 -12.13 -7.18
C ARG A 138 -6.49 -12.96 -7.61
N PRO A 139 -7.14 -12.66 -8.75
CA PRO A 139 -8.14 -13.55 -9.29
C PRO A 139 -7.53 -14.96 -9.46
N GLU A 140 -8.22 -16.01 -9.02
CA GLU A 140 -7.79 -17.38 -9.29
C GLU A 140 -7.69 -17.59 -10.81
N GLY A 141 -6.60 -18.22 -11.28
CA GLY A 141 -6.34 -18.39 -12.71
C GLY A 141 -5.99 -17.12 -13.49
N ALA A 142 -5.70 -16.00 -12.81
CA ALA A 142 -5.30 -14.74 -13.44
C ALA A 142 -4.09 -14.93 -14.37
N PHE A 143 -4.18 -14.41 -15.59
CA PHE A 143 -3.07 -14.37 -16.54
C PHE A 143 -1.87 -13.59 -15.98
N ALA A 144 -2.13 -12.58 -15.17
CA ALA A 144 -1.12 -11.83 -14.43
C ALA A 144 -0.28 -12.72 -13.52
N ALA A 145 -0.84 -13.78 -12.92
CA ALA A 145 -0.05 -14.69 -12.09
C ALA A 145 1.05 -15.41 -12.90
N SER A 146 0.76 -15.82 -14.13
CA SER A 146 1.75 -16.39 -15.04
C SER A 146 2.82 -15.37 -15.45
N VAL A 147 2.42 -14.12 -15.70
CA VAL A 147 3.37 -13.01 -15.94
C VAL A 147 4.28 -12.81 -14.74
N HIS A 148 3.73 -12.83 -13.52
CA HIS A 148 4.48 -12.66 -12.29
C HIS A 148 5.50 -13.78 -12.07
N ALA A 149 5.09 -15.03 -12.29
CA ALA A 149 5.98 -16.18 -12.17
C ALA A 149 7.13 -16.09 -13.19
N TRP A 150 6.83 -15.75 -14.44
CA TRP A 150 7.83 -15.65 -15.49
C TRP A 150 8.86 -14.55 -15.22
N LEU A 151 8.39 -13.35 -14.84
CA LEU A 151 9.26 -12.20 -14.51
C LEU A 151 10.06 -12.43 -13.22
N GLY A 152 9.43 -13.06 -12.21
CA GLY A 152 10.07 -13.34 -10.92
C GLY A 152 11.27 -14.29 -11.02
N GLN A 153 11.29 -15.18 -12.00
CA GLN A 153 12.43 -16.05 -12.29
C GLN A 153 13.56 -15.33 -13.06
N ARG A 154 13.25 -14.17 -13.68
CA ARG A 154 14.11 -13.46 -14.63
C ARG A 154 14.37 -12.02 -14.21
N LEU A 155 14.42 -11.77 -12.91
CA LEU A 155 14.60 -10.40 -12.39
C LEU A 155 15.87 -9.74 -12.90
N ALA A 156 16.94 -10.50 -13.14
CA ALA A 156 18.22 -9.96 -13.61
C ALA A 156 18.24 -9.59 -15.11
N GLU A 157 17.31 -10.13 -15.91
CA GLU A 157 17.34 -10.00 -17.37
C GLU A 157 16.78 -8.65 -17.85
N PRO A 158 17.31 -8.06 -18.93
CA PRO A 158 16.70 -6.87 -19.54
C PRO A 158 15.22 -7.11 -19.91
N TYR A 159 14.36 -6.15 -19.61
CA TYR A 159 12.92 -6.30 -19.89
C TYR A 159 12.65 -6.30 -21.40
N ASN A 160 12.03 -7.37 -21.89
CA ASN A 160 11.59 -7.49 -23.28
C ASN A 160 10.13 -7.95 -23.34
N HIS A 161 9.23 -7.04 -23.74
CA HIS A 161 7.80 -7.32 -23.81
C HIS A 161 7.46 -8.38 -24.89
N LYS A 162 8.18 -8.40 -26.02
CA LYS A 162 7.95 -9.38 -27.09
C LYS A 162 8.28 -10.80 -26.64
N GLN A 163 9.40 -10.94 -25.92
CA GLN A 163 9.81 -12.22 -25.36
C GLN A 163 8.79 -12.72 -24.32
N LEU A 164 8.32 -11.82 -23.44
CA LEU A 164 7.29 -12.15 -22.47
C LEU A 164 5.97 -12.56 -23.14
N ALA A 165 5.54 -11.85 -24.19
CA ALA A 165 4.33 -12.16 -24.93
C ALA A 165 4.43 -13.53 -25.63
N ALA A 166 5.56 -13.81 -26.28
CA ALA A 166 5.84 -15.10 -26.91
C ALA A 166 5.85 -16.25 -25.90
N ALA A 167 6.50 -16.06 -24.73
CA ALA A 167 6.57 -17.09 -23.69
C ALA A 167 5.21 -17.44 -23.08
N LEU A 168 4.25 -16.53 -23.16
CA LEU A 168 2.87 -16.71 -22.67
C LEU A 168 1.87 -16.97 -23.79
N TYR A 169 2.34 -17.21 -25.02
CA TYR A 169 1.51 -17.52 -26.19
C TYR A 169 0.41 -16.47 -26.47
N VAL A 170 0.74 -15.19 -26.31
CA VAL A 170 -0.17 -14.07 -26.60
C VAL A 170 0.51 -13.01 -27.45
N SER A 171 -0.30 -12.13 -28.06
CA SER A 171 0.22 -10.90 -28.69
C SER A 171 0.57 -9.84 -27.64
N ASP A 172 1.50 -8.94 -27.98
CA ASP A 172 1.88 -7.79 -27.13
C ASP A 172 0.67 -6.98 -26.65
N ARG A 173 -0.27 -6.71 -27.56
CA ARG A 173 -1.53 -6.01 -27.26
C ARG A 173 -2.35 -6.76 -26.20
N THR A 174 -2.42 -8.09 -26.31
CA THR A 174 -3.17 -8.93 -25.36
C THR A 174 -2.49 -8.99 -24.00
N LEU A 175 -1.17 -9.15 -23.98
CA LEU A 175 -0.35 -9.10 -22.77
C LEU A 175 -0.59 -7.79 -22.00
N LEU A 176 -0.40 -6.64 -22.65
CA LEU A 176 -0.55 -5.34 -22.01
C LEU A 176 -1.99 -5.11 -21.50
N ARG A 177 -2.98 -5.46 -22.31
CA ARG A 177 -4.40 -5.29 -21.95
C ARG A 177 -4.78 -6.16 -20.76
N ARG A 178 -4.49 -7.46 -20.79
CA ARG A 178 -4.88 -8.40 -19.72
C ARG A 178 -4.21 -8.05 -18.40
N VAL A 179 -2.91 -7.77 -18.42
CA VAL A 179 -2.18 -7.38 -17.20
C VAL A 179 -2.74 -6.08 -16.62
N LYS A 180 -3.01 -5.08 -17.45
CA LYS A 180 -3.62 -3.83 -16.98
C LYS A 180 -5.03 -4.03 -16.42
N GLN A 181 -5.84 -4.88 -17.05
CA GLN A 181 -7.19 -5.19 -16.57
C GLN A 181 -7.20 -5.95 -15.25
N GLU A 182 -6.27 -6.90 -15.06
CA GLU A 182 -6.23 -7.73 -13.86
C GLU A 182 -5.48 -7.08 -12.69
N THR A 183 -4.49 -6.23 -12.96
CA THR A 183 -3.59 -5.69 -11.91
C THR A 183 -3.61 -4.17 -11.78
N GLY A 184 -4.21 -3.45 -12.74
CA GLY A 184 -4.16 -1.99 -12.81
C GLY A 184 -2.83 -1.42 -13.30
N GLN A 185 -1.80 -2.24 -13.53
CA GLN A 185 -0.44 -1.81 -13.88
C GLN A 185 0.09 -2.49 -15.14
N THR A 186 1.24 -2.03 -15.64
CA THR A 186 1.92 -2.63 -16.81
C THR A 186 2.88 -3.76 -16.36
N PRO A 187 3.26 -4.69 -17.26
CA PRO A 187 4.23 -5.73 -16.90
C PRO A 187 5.60 -5.15 -16.50
N LEU A 188 6.01 -4.03 -17.10
CA LEU A 188 7.24 -3.34 -16.71
C LEU A 188 7.17 -2.76 -15.29
N ALA A 189 6.05 -2.10 -14.94
CA ALA A 189 5.84 -1.61 -13.58
C ALA A 189 5.85 -2.76 -12.56
N TYR A 190 5.26 -3.89 -12.93
CA TYR A 190 5.30 -5.10 -12.11
C TYR A 190 6.73 -5.62 -11.90
N LEU A 191 7.54 -5.72 -12.96
CA LEU A 191 8.95 -6.10 -12.85
C LEU A 191 9.70 -5.14 -11.93
N GLN A 192 9.51 -3.83 -12.08
CA GLN A 192 10.16 -2.82 -11.25
C GLN A 192 9.82 -2.97 -9.77
N GLN A 193 8.57 -3.29 -9.42
CA GLN A 193 8.16 -3.59 -8.04
C GLN A 193 8.87 -4.84 -7.50
N ALA A 194 8.97 -5.91 -8.30
CA ALA A 194 9.68 -7.12 -7.90
C ALA A 194 11.19 -6.86 -7.71
N ARG A 195 11.78 -5.99 -8.55
CA ARG A 195 13.18 -5.58 -8.47
C ARG A 195 13.53 -4.74 -7.23
N VAL A 196 12.55 -4.30 -6.44
CA VAL A 196 12.84 -3.68 -5.14
C VAL A 196 13.58 -4.66 -4.22
N GLY A 197 13.44 -5.98 -4.40
CA GLY A 197 14.32 -6.95 -3.76
C GLY A 197 14.11 -7.15 -2.24
N LYS A 198 12.99 -6.67 -1.69
CA LYS A 198 12.60 -6.86 -0.27
C LYS A 198 12.70 -8.33 0.17
N ALA A 199 12.13 -9.24 -0.62
CA ALA A 199 12.14 -10.67 -0.31
C ALA A 199 13.56 -11.23 -0.15
N LEU A 200 14.51 -10.83 -1.03
CA LEU A 200 15.90 -11.25 -0.91
C LEU A 200 16.58 -10.64 0.33
N LEU A 201 16.25 -9.40 0.68
CA LEU A 201 16.78 -8.76 1.89
C LEU A 201 16.28 -9.42 3.19
N GLU A 202 15.05 -9.93 3.18
CA GLU A 202 14.39 -10.61 4.30
C GLU A 202 14.84 -12.06 4.48
N SER A 203 14.95 -12.81 3.38
CA SER A 203 15.08 -14.28 3.41
C SER A 203 16.49 -14.82 3.15
N THR A 204 17.45 -13.96 2.79
CA THR A 204 18.81 -14.38 2.44
C THR A 204 19.90 -13.61 3.20
N SER A 205 21.11 -14.17 3.22
CA SER A 205 22.32 -13.52 3.75
C SER A 205 23.13 -12.76 2.69
N LEU A 206 22.64 -12.68 1.45
CA LEU A 206 23.34 -12.02 0.34
C LEU A 206 23.70 -10.57 0.67
N SER A 207 24.88 -10.08 0.29
CA SER A 207 25.22 -8.66 0.46
C SER A 207 24.27 -7.77 -0.35
N VAL A 208 24.18 -6.47 -0.02
CA VAL A 208 23.38 -5.52 -0.81
C VAL A 208 23.84 -5.49 -2.27
N ALA A 209 25.14 -5.65 -2.51
CA ALA A 209 25.69 -5.77 -3.87
C ALA A 209 25.21 -7.03 -4.59
N GLN A 210 25.23 -8.19 -3.93
CA GLN A 210 24.70 -9.43 -4.51
C GLN A 210 23.19 -9.35 -4.78
N VAL A 211 22.42 -8.71 -3.90
CA VAL A 211 20.98 -8.48 -4.13
C VAL A 211 20.78 -7.56 -5.34
N THR A 212 21.56 -6.49 -5.47
CA THR A 212 21.52 -5.53 -6.59
C THR A 212 21.67 -6.26 -7.93
N GLU A 213 22.69 -7.11 -8.04
CA GLU A 213 22.93 -7.91 -9.24
C GLU A 213 21.78 -8.90 -9.50
N ARG A 214 21.32 -9.60 -8.46
CA ARG A 214 20.27 -10.62 -8.59
C ARG A 214 18.92 -10.06 -9.03
N VAL A 215 18.64 -8.81 -8.68
CA VAL A 215 17.42 -8.10 -9.12
C VAL A 215 17.63 -7.30 -10.41
N GLY A 216 18.81 -7.35 -11.04
CA GLY A 216 19.05 -6.79 -12.37
C GLY A 216 19.43 -5.33 -12.43
N TYR A 217 20.02 -4.78 -11.36
CA TYR A 217 20.70 -3.49 -11.43
C TYR A 217 22.21 -3.69 -11.52
N ALA A 218 22.88 -2.88 -12.34
CA ALA A 218 24.34 -2.92 -12.46
C ALA A 218 25.04 -2.13 -11.35
N ASP A 219 24.38 -1.09 -10.81
CA ASP A 219 24.96 -0.17 -9.85
C ASP A 219 24.21 -0.22 -8.50
N VAL A 220 24.98 -0.42 -7.43
CA VAL A 220 24.48 -0.50 -6.05
C VAL A 220 23.93 0.85 -5.59
N ALA A 221 24.54 1.97 -6.00
CA ALA A 221 24.06 3.28 -5.60
C ALA A 221 22.67 3.56 -6.18
N THR A 222 22.47 3.22 -7.46
CA THR A 222 21.18 3.31 -8.16
C THR A 222 20.13 2.42 -7.50
N PHE A 223 20.46 1.17 -7.18
CA PHE A 223 19.54 0.28 -6.44
C PHE A 223 19.18 0.85 -5.08
N CYS A 224 20.17 1.31 -4.28
CA CYS A 224 19.92 1.91 -2.97
C CYS A 224 19.03 3.15 -3.05
N ALA A 225 19.25 4.02 -4.05
CA ALA A 225 18.43 5.21 -4.27
C ALA A 225 16.98 4.83 -4.65
N LEU A 226 16.81 3.89 -5.57
CA LEU A 226 15.50 3.36 -5.97
C LEU A 226 14.77 2.69 -4.80
N PHE A 227 15.49 1.87 -4.04
CA PHE A 227 14.96 1.21 -2.85
C PHE A 227 14.49 2.22 -1.82
N LYS A 228 15.35 3.19 -1.46
CA LYS A 228 15.01 4.24 -0.49
C LYS A 228 13.81 5.07 -0.95
N ARG A 229 13.72 5.40 -2.24
CA ARG A 229 12.57 6.11 -2.81
C ARG A 229 11.27 5.31 -2.70
N ASN A 230 11.31 4.01 -2.98
CA ASN A 230 10.11 3.17 -3.01
C ASN A 230 9.70 2.62 -1.63
N VAL A 231 10.66 2.47 -0.72
CA VAL A 231 10.47 1.80 0.59
C VAL A 231 10.57 2.78 1.75
N GLY A 232 11.16 3.96 1.55
CA GLY A 232 11.34 5.01 2.57
C GLY A 232 12.57 4.86 3.46
N GLN A 233 13.30 3.74 3.36
CA GLN A 233 14.51 3.46 4.15
C GLN A 233 15.56 2.73 3.30
N SER A 234 16.82 2.72 3.71
CA SER A 234 17.88 2.03 2.96
C SER A 234 17.73 0.51 3.00
N PRO A 235 18.31 -0.24 2.03
CA PRO A 235 18.30 -1.70 2.06
C PRO A 235 18.88 -2.30 3.35
N ALA A 236 19.93 -1.68 3.90
CA ALA A 236 20.58 -2.14 5.13
C ALA A 236 19.69 -1.96 6.38
N GLU A 237 19.06 -0.79 6.52
CA GLU A 237 18.08 -0.54 7.58
C GLU A 237 16.88 -1.46 7.47
N TYR A 238 16.39 -1.68 6.24
CA TYR A 238 15.30 -2.60 5.96
C TYR A 238 15.64 -4.02 6.40
N ARG A 239 16.79 -4.55 5.98
CA ARG A 239 17.24 -5.88 6.40
C ARG A 239 17.35 -5.98 7.92
N ARG A 240 18.00 -5.02 8.58
CA ARG A 240 18.16 -5.04 10.04
C ARG A 240 16.80 -5.16 10.76
N ARG A 241 15.75 -4.56 10.21
CA ARG A 241 14.40 -4.53 10.79
C ARG A 241 13.55 -5.75 10.45
N PHE A 242 13.63 -6.26 9.22
CA PHE A 242 12.71 -7.26 8.67
C PHE A 242 13.34 -8.63 8.42
N ARG A 243 14.64 -8.79 8.65
CA ARG A 243 15.28 -10.11 8.53
C ARG A 243 14.63 -11.08 9.51
N MET A 244 14.09 -12.16 8.97
CA MET A 244 13.63 -13.27 9.79
C MET A 244 14.86 -13.85 10.50
N ILE A 245 14.93 -13.69 11.81
CA ILE A 245 15.91 -14.41 12.62
C ILE A 245 15.49 -15.88 12.50
N LYS A 246 16.33 -16.69 11.87
CA LYS A 246 16.25 -18.15 11.98
C LYS A 246 16.84 -18.58 13.30
#